data_AF-F3FVF6-F1
#
_entry.id   AF-F3FVF6-F1
#
_cell.length_a   1.000
_cell.length_b   1.000
_cell.length_c   1.000
_cell.angle_alpha   90.00
_cell.angle_beta   90.00
_cell.angle_gamma   90.00
#
_symmetry.space_group_name_H-M   'P 1'
#
loop_
_entity.id
_entity.type
_entity.pdbx_description
1 polymer ?
#
loop_
_entity_poly.entity_id
_entity_poly.type
_entity_poly.pdbx_seq_one_letter_code
_entity_poly.pdbx_strand_id
1 'polypeptide(L)' 'KPIQRALNQIAHSRPLLYQAACRDQIQKEIDTLLARGMSHQDAIEPLWACPPTLDPDY' A
#
# COMPACT_ATOMS: atom_id res chain seq x y z
N LYS A 1 -14.97 -4.51 29.37
CA LYS A 1 -14.98 -5.86 28.73
C LYS A 1 -13.69 -6.02 27.91
N PRO A 2 -12.83 -7.01 28.21
CA PRO A 2 -11.52 -7.17 27.56
C PRO A 2 -11.63 -7.41 26.04
N ILE A 3 -12.66 -8.11 25.60
CA ILE A 3 -12.92 -8.41 24.17
C ILE A 3 -13.10 -7.12 23.35
N GLN A 4 -13.88 -6.15 23.86
CA GLN A 4 -14.09 -4.87 23.17
C GLN A 4 -12.80 -4.08 22.97
N ARG A 5 -11.89 -4.14 23.95
CA ARG A 5 -10.60 -3.43 23.91
C ARG A 5 -9.67 -4.07 22.88
N ALA A 6 -9.63 -5.40 22.80
CA ALA A 6 -8.87 -6.11 21.79
C ALA A 6 -9.41 -5.84 20.38
N LEU A 7 -10.73 -5.87 20.18
CA LEU A 7 -11.35 -5.53 18.89
C LEU A 7 -11.03 -4.09 18.47
N ASN A 8 -11.08 -3.14 19.39
CA ASN A 8 -10.68 -1.76 19.11
C ASN A 8 -9.20 -1.69 18.72
N GLN A 9 -8.29 -2.35 19.43
CA GLN A 9 -6.86 -2.36 19.08
C GLN A 9 -6.62 -2.91 17.66
N ILE A 10 -7.31 -4.01 17.30
CA ILE A 10 -7.25 -4.59 15.96
C ILE A 10 -7.79 -3.60 14.91
N ALA A 11 -8.91 -2.93 15.18
CA ALA A 11 -9.47 -1.92 14.30
C ALA A 11 -8.52 -0.73 14.09
N HIS A 12 -7.75 -0.34 15.11
CA HIS A 12 -6.75 0.73 14.99
C HIS A 12 -5.48 0.29 14.27
N SER A 13 -5.10 -1.00 14.32
CA SER A 13 -3.95 -1.52 13.57
C SER A 13 -4.26 -1.77 12.09
N ARG A 14 -5.53 -1.98 11.72
CA ARG A 14 -5.96 -2.22 10.34
C ARG A 14 -5.51 -1.13 9.35
N PRO A 15 -5.69 0.17 9.61
CA PRO A 15 -5.17 1.23 8.74
C PRO A 15 -3.66 1.20 8.55
N LEU A 16 -2.91 0.83 9.60
CA LEU A 16 -1.45 0.73 9.53
C LEU A 16 -1.00 -0.46 8.68
N LEU A 17 -1.66 -1.61 8.84
CA LEU A 17 -1.42 -2.78 8.02
C LEU A 17 -1.80 -2.52 6.55
N TYR A 18 -2.89 -1.81 6.31
CA TYR A 18 -3.30 -1.36 4.97
C TYR A 18 -2.24 -0.46 4.34
N GLN A 19 -1.74 0.55 5.07
CA GLN A 19 -0.67 1.43 4.59
C GLN A 19 0.62 0.67 4.26
N ALA A 20 0.98 -0.33 5.08
CA ALA A 20 2.13 -1.19 4.81
C ALA A 20 1.94 -2.00 3.52
N ALA A 21 0.78 -2.64 3.36
CA ALA A 21 0.45 -3.40 2.15
C ALA A 21 0.45 -2.54 0.89
N CYS A 22 -0.09 -1.31 0.95
CA CYS A 22 -0.03 -0.36 -0.17
C CYS A 22 1.40 0.01 -0.55
N ARG A 23 2.27 0.26 0.45
CA ARG A 23 3.69 0.56 0.19
C ARG A 23 4.42 -0.62 -0.45
N ASP A 24 4.17 -1.83 0.02
CA ASP A 24 4.77 -3.05 -0.55
C ASP A 24 4.33 -3.26 -2.00
N GLN A 25 3.06 -2.98 -2.32
CA GLN A 25 2.55 -3.07 -3.69
C GLN A 25 3.20 -2.04 -4.61
N ILE A 26 3.29 -0.78 -4.16
CA ILE A 26 3.97 0.30 -4.88
C ILE A 26 5.43 -0.09 -5.18
N GLN A 27 6.14 -0.63 -4.18
CA GLN A 27 7.54 -1.03 -4.35
C GLN A 27 7.69 -2.12 -5.43
N LYS A 28 6.83 -3.14 -5.41
CA LYS A 28 6.84 -4.21 -6.42
C LYS A 28 6.58 -3.71 -7.83
N GLU A 29 5.68 -2.74 -7.98
CA GLU A 29 5.38 -2.13 -9.28
C GLU A 29 6.56 -1.31 -9.79
N ILE A 30 7.20 -0.50 -8.94
CA ILE A 30 8.44 0.22 -9.26
C ILE A 30 9.52 -0.77 -9.72
N ASP A 31 9.77 -1.82 -8.93
CA ASP A 31 10.80 -2.82 -9.23
C ASP A 31 10.53 -3.52 -10.57
N THR A 32 9.25 -3.79 -10.87
CA THR A 32 8.83 -4.38 -12.14
C THR A 32 9.10 -3.45 -13.32
N LEU A 33 8.82 -2.15 -13.16
CA LEU A 33 9.06 -1.15 -14.20
C LEU A 33 10.56 -0.93 -14.42
N LEU A 34 11.34 -0.84 -13.35
CA LEU A 34 12.81 -0.76 -13.42
C LEU A 34 13.41 -2.00 -14.11
N ALA A 35 12.93 -3.20 -13.79
CA ALA A 35 13.38 -4.44 -14.44
C ALA A 35 13.09 -4.49 -15.96
N ARG A 36 12.10 -3.71 -16.42
CA ARG A 36 11.80 -3.53 -17.85
C ARG A 36 12.69 -2.49 -18.54
N GLY A 37 13.64 -1.90 -17.82
CA GLY A 37 14.57 -0.90 -18.34
C GLY A 37 14.04 0.53 -18.29
N MET A 38 12.93 0.77 -17.59
CA MET A 38 12.37 2.10 -17.39
C MET A 38 13.23 2.92 -16.42
N SER A 39 13.34 4.24 -16.63
CA SER A 39 14.03 5.11 -15.68
C SER A 39 13.21 5.24 -14.39
N HIS A 40 13.86 5.57 -13.29
CA HIS A 40 13.18 5.71 -12.00
C HIS A 40 12.11 6.82 -12.03
N GLN A 41 12.33 7.90 -12.78
CA GLN A 41 11.33 8.97 -12.95
C GLN A 41 10.10 8.47 -13.70
N ASP A 42 10.32 7.77 -14.81
CA ASP A 42 9.23 7.24 -15.65
C ASP A 42 8.47 6.11 -14.94
N ALA A 43 9.09 5.41 -13.99
CA ALA A 43 8.43 4.39 -13.18
C ALA A 43 7.54 4.97 -12.05
N ILE A 44 7.87 6.18 -11.56
CA ILE A 44 7.12 6.85 -10.48
C ILE A 44 5.95 7.65 -11.03
N GLU A 45 6.07 8.23 -12.23
CA GLU A 45 5.04 9.06 -12.85
C GLU A 45 3.65 8.38 -12.92
N PRO A 46 3.53 7.08 -13.30
CA PRO A 46 2.25 6.37 -13.33
C PRO A 46 1.64 6.19 -11.93
N LEU A 47 2.48 6.00 -10.91
CA LEU A 47 2.06 5.82 -9.52
C LEU A 47 1.56 7.12 -8.89
N TRP A 48 2.01 8.27 -9.39
CA TRP A 48 1.48 9.57 -9.00
C TRP A 48 0.17 9.89 -9.72
N ALA A 49 0.06 9.52 -10.99
CA ALA A 49 -1.14 9.74 -11.80
C ALA A 49 -2.32 8.84 -11.36
N CYS A 50 -2.01 7.61 -10.94
CA CYS A 50 -2.99 6.65 -10.45
C CYS A 50 -2.39 5.92 -9.24
N PRO A 51 -2.48 6.50 -8.03
CA PRO A 51 -1.99 5.82 -6.84
C PRO A 51 -2.77 4.51 -6.69
N PRO A 52 -2.11 3.38 -6.42
CA PRO A 52 -2.78 2.11 -6.16
C PRO A 52 -3.53 2.25 -4.84
N THR A 53 -4.73 2.82 -4.90
CA THR A 53 -5.70 2.71 -3.82
C THR A 53 -6.20 1.28 -3.87
N LEU A 54 -5.64 0.43 -3.01
CA LEU A 54 -6.32 -0.81 -2.65
C LEU A 54 -7.69 -0.42 -2.09
N ASP A 55 -8.73 -1.12 -2.54
CA ASP A 55 -10.13 -0.87 -2.22
C ASP A 55 -10.29 -0.54 -0.71
N PRO A 56 -10.89 0.61 -0.34
CA PRO A 56 -11.06 0.98 1.07
C PRO A 56 -11.94 0.00 1.88
N ASP A 57 -12.63 -0.94 1.21
CA ASP A 57 -13.48 -1.95 1.85
C ASP A 57 -12.76 -3.26 2.24
N TYR A 58 -11.42 -3.30 2.27
CA TYR A 58 -10.61 -4.47 2.71
C TYR A 58 -10.52 -4.65 4.25
#